data_AF-A0A5C9EL08-F1
#
_entry.id   AF-A0A5C9EL08-F1
#
_cell.length_a   1.000
_cell.length_b   1.000
_cell.length_c   1.000
_cell.angle_alpha   90.00
_cell.angle_beta   90.00
_cell.angle_gamma   90.00
#
_symmetry.space_group_name_H-M   'P 1'
#
loop_
_entity.id
_entity.type
_entity.pdbx_description
1 polymer ?
#
loop_
_entity_poly.entity_id
_entity_poly.type
_entity_poly.pdbx_seq_one_letter_code
_entity_poly.pdbx_strand_id
1 'polypeptide(L)'
;MGKEEFKIQHVLIILTTPFLISKMFELRFCCFCSDISDFYNAKEDIFWNYNCVIKQYFILKESIQCKNKIIKPEEGKTLFSFMYKISDYFPKKRSIEEVEDFANKIQNLEYFNDKARRNYICNLEYIRNELDKNWKLKNARYFFNEAELLKYCYKHGLISLEKIPSHIKQNIKELLKITNREIKDEKELARKYFGYNWDKK
;
A
#
# COMPACT_ATOMS: atom_id res chain seq x y z
N MET A 1 54.06 -45.52 2.42
CA MET A 1 53.52 -44.80 1.24
C MET A 1 52.34 -45.59 0.72
N GLY A 2 51.14 -45.05 0.88
CA GLY A 2 49.90 -45.58 0.32
C GLY A 2 48.87 -44.47 0.45
N LYS A 3 48.63 -43.73 -0.63
CA LYS A 3 47.59 -42.70 -0.70
C LYS A 3 46.27 -43.42 -0.95
N GLU A 4 45.40 -43.49 0.04
CA GLU A 4 44.00 -43.81 -0.20
C GLU A 4 43.26 -42.53 -0.58
N GLU A 5 42.74 -42.54 -1.80
CA GLU A 5 41.94 -41.48 -2.40
C GLU A 5 40.59 -41.41 -1.69
N PHE A 6 40.33 -40.30 -1.00
CA PHE A 6 39.01 -39.94 -0.50
C PHE A 6 38.04 -39.70 -1.67
N LYS A 7 37.22 -40.70 -2.01
CA LYS A 7 36.03 -40.50 -2.84
C LYS A 7 34.92 -39.90 -2.00
N ILE A 8 34.80 -38.57 -2.03
CA ILE A 8 33.60 -37.86 -1.62
C ILE A 8 32.53 -38.09 -2.69
N GLN A 9 31.70 -39.12 -2.51
CA GLN A 9 30.44 -39.22 -3.23
C GLN A 9 29.50 -38.16 -2.66
N HIS A 10 29.15 -37.23 -3.54
CA HIS A 10 28.22 -36.15 -3.27
C HIS A 10 26.78 -36.68 -3.10
N VAL A 11 25.96 -35.82 -2.48
CA VAL A 11 24.59 -35.49 -2.89
C VAL A 11 23.48 -35.84 -1.87
N LEU A 12 22.84 -34.76 -1.43
CA LEU A 12 21.47 -34.63 -0.93
C LEU A 12 21.16 -35.06 0.52
N ILE A 13 21.74 -34.34 1.49
CA ILE A 13 20.87 -33.85 2.56
C ILE A 13 20.16 -32.62 1.99
N ILE A 14 18.93 -32.87 1.58
CA ILE A 14 17.97 -31.88 1.10
C ILE A 14 17.83 -30.80 2.18
N LEU A 15 18.47 -29.65 1.97
CA LEU A 15 18.20 -28.38 2.65
C LEU A 15 16.86 -27.80 2.16
N THR A 16 15.76 -28.56 2.22
CA THR A 16 14.43 -28.02 1.86
C THR A 16 13.82 -27.18 2.97
N THR A 17 14.36 -27.23 4.19
CA THR A 17 13.71 -26.57 5.32
C THR A 17 13.96 -25.05 5.37
N PRO A 18 15.13 -24.47 5.02
CA PRO A 18 15.27 -23.00 5.07
C PRO A 18 14.58 -22.28 3.89
N PHE A 19 14.52 -22.91 2.71
CA PHE A 19 13.98 -22.26 1.50
C PHE A 19 12.45 -22.28 1.43
N LEU A 20 11.80 -23.26 2.08
CA LEU A 20 10.34 -23.25 2.29
C LEU A 20 9.93 -22.28 3.40
N ILE A 21 10.73 -22.15 4.46
CA ILE A 21 10.49 -21.16 5.52
C ILE A 21 10.65 -19.73 4.98
N SER A 22 11.51 -19.48 3.99
CA SER A 22 11.66 -18.14 3.39
C SER A 22 10.49 -17.70 2.49
N LYS A 23 9.55 -18.61 2.14
CA LYS A 23 8.27 -18.24 1.51
C LYS A 23 7.14 -18.06 2.52
N MET A 24 7.35 -18.46 3.77
CA MET A 24 6.39 -18.28 4.84
C MET A 24 6.57 -16.85 5.40
N PHE A 25 5.50 -16.06 5.34
CA PHE A 25 5.33 -14.78 6.05
C PHE A 25 5.85 -13.48 5.41
N GLU A 26 5.82 -13.33 4.08
CA GLU A 26 5.52 -11.97 3.60
C GLU A 26 4.00 -11.74 3.71
N LEU A 27 3.52 -11.54 4.94
CA LEU A 27 2.16 -11.08 5.18
C LEU A 27 2.00 -9.68 4.58
N ARG A 28 1.50 -9.68 3.35
CA ARG A 28 1.17 -8.50 2.58
C ARG A 28 -0.31 -8.25 2.74
N PHE A 29 -0.69 -7.00 2.91
CA PHE A 29 -2.07 -6.59 3.00
C PHE A 29 -2.38 -5.54 1.95
N CYS A 30 -3.62 -5.56 1.48
CA CYS A 30 -4.20 -4.47 0.73
C CYS A 30 -5.23 -3.75 1.60
N CYS A 31 -5.07 -2.44 1.70
CA CYS A 31 -6.06 -1.55 2.27
C CYS A 31 -6.87 -0.89 1.14
N PHE A 32 -8.17 -0.73 1.36
CA PHE A 32 -9.10 -0.05 0.47
C PHE A 32 -9.94 0.92 1.31
N CYS A 33 -9.84 2.20 1.00
CA CYS A 33 -10.51 3.26 1.73
C CYS A 33 -11.45 4.02 0.79
N SER A 34 -12.70 4.22 1.24
CA SER A 34 -13.74 4.93 0.50
C SER A 34 -13.59 6.45 0.60
N ASP A 35 -12.85 6.93 1.61
CA ASP A 35 -12.51 8.33 1.79
C ASP A 35 -10.98 8.53 1.79
N ILE A 36 -10.54 9.66 1.24
CA ILE A 36 -9.12 9.98 1.11
C ILE A 36 -8.48 10.32 2.46
N SER A 37 -9.24 10.89 3.41
CA SER A 37 -8.74 11.15 4.76
C SER A 37 -8.48 9.85 5.50
N ASP A 38 -9.40 8.89 5.44
CA ASP A 38 -9.22 7.56 6.03
C ASP A 38 -8.04 6.82 5.40
N PHE A 39 -7.85 6.97 4.09
CA PHE A 39 -6.66 6.46 3.40
C PHE A 39 -5.36 7.01 4.00
N TYR A 40 -5.28 8.32 4.24
CA TYR A 40 -4.09 8.94 4.83
C TYR A 40 -3.84 8.50 6.25
N ASN A 41 -4.87 8.55 7.09
CA ASN A 41 -4.76 8.18 8.49
C ASN A 41 -4.35 6.71 8.63
N ALA A 42 -4.98 5.81 7.87
CA ALA A 42 -4.61 4.39 7.87
C ALA A 42 -3.17 4.18 7.37
N LYS A 43 -2.76 4.86 6.30
CA LYS A 43 -1.40 4.78 5.76
C LYS A 43 -0.35 5.22 6.79
N GLU A 44 -0.57 6.37 7.43
CA GLU A 44 0.35 6.92 8.41
C GLU A 44 0.41 6.06 9.67
N ASP A 45 -0.74 5.62 10.20
CA ASP A 45 -0.76 4.71 11.34
C ASP A 45 -0.01 3.41 11.03
N ILE A 46 -0.26 2.80 9.86
CA ILE A 46 0.41 1.57 9.42
C ILE A 46 1.93 1.78 9.25
N PHE A 47 2.34 2.90 8.66
CA PHE A 47 3.75 3.18 8.42
C PHE A 47 4.51 3.50 9.72
N TRP A 48 3.99 4.44 10.52
CA TRP A 48 4.68 4.95 11.71
C TRP A 48 4.50 4.07 12.95
N ASN A 49 3.28 3.56 13.20
CA ASN A 49 2.99 2.84 14.45
C ASN A 49 3.30 1.35 14.33
N TYR A 50 3.26 0.81 13.11
CA TYR A 50 3.40 -0.64 12.88
C TYR A 50 4.62 -1.02 12.05
N ASN A 51 5.49 -0.04 11.71
CA ASN A 51 6.75 -0.24 10.99
C ASN A 51 6.56 -1.09 9.73
N CYS A 52 5.52 -0.79 8.97
CA CYS A 52 5.21 -1.47 7.72
C CYS A 52 5.81 -0.72 6.53
N VAL A 53 6.26 -1.46 5.52
CA VAL A 53 6.73 -0.90 4.25
C VAL A 53 5.59 -0.87 3.26
N ILE A 54 5.20 0.33 2.84
CA ILE A 54 4.25 0.52 1.74
C ILE A 54 4.98 0.18 0.44
N LYS A 55 4.35 -0.68 -0.37
CA LYS A 55 4.92 -1.18 -1.62
C LYS A 55 4.35 -0.49 -2.84
N GLN A 56 3.08 -0.12 -2.80
CA GLN A 56 2.37 0.36 -3.99
C GLN A 56 1.12 1.11 -3.59
N TYR A 57 0.79 2.15 -4.35
CA TYR A 57 -0.49 2.85 -4.30
C TYR A 57 -1.28 2.57 -5.57
N PHE A 58 -2.60 2.46 -5.44
CA PHE A 58 -3.47 2.25 -6.59
C PHE A 58 -4.91 2.71 -6.33
N ILE A 59 -5.66 2.89 -7.42
CA ILE A 59 -7.11 3.08 -7.38
C ILE A 59 -7.76 1.80 -7.88
N LEU A 60 -8.64 1.22 -7.07
CA LEU A 60 -9.46 0.10 -7.48
C LEU A 60 -10.61 0.59 -8.36
N LYS A 61 -10.67 0.09 -9.60
CA LYS A 61 -11.68 0.48 -10.60
C LYS A 61 -12.83 -0.51 -10.71
N GLU A 62 -12.61 -1.75 -10.26
CA GLU A 62 -13.57 -2.84 -10.41
C GLU A 62 -13.69 -3.64 -9.11
N SER A 63 -14.78 -4.36 -8.94
CA SER A 63 -14.99 -5.21 -7.76
C SER A 63 -14.02 -6.39 -7.74
N ILE A 64 -13.41 -6.65 -6.58
CA ILE A 64 -12.55 -7.81 -6.35
C ILE A 64 -13.14 -8.72 -5.27
N GLN A 65 -12.92 -10.02 -5.41
CA GLN A 65 -13.27 -11.00 -4.39
C GLN A 65 -12.11 -11.14 -3.40
N CYS A 66 -12.39 -10.97 -2.11
CA CYS A 66 -11.49 -11.28 -1.02
C CYS A 66 -12.12 -12.32 -0.10
N LYS A 67 -11.67 -13.57 -0.19
CA LYS A 67 -12.18 -14.69 0.62
C LYS A 67 -13.72 -14.80 0.51
N ASN A 68 -14.47 -14.40 1.54
CA ASN A 68 -15.94 -14.46 1.60
C ASN A 68 -16.61 -13.10 1.30
N LYS A 69 -15.83 -12.09 0.89
CA LYS A 69 -16.26 -10.69 0.82
C LYS A 69 -15.98 -10.13 -0.57
N ILE A 70 -16.92 -9.37 -1.10
CA ILE A 70 -16.73 -8.57 -2.31
C ILE A 70 -16.35 -7.16 -1.89
N ILE A 71 -15.17 -6.71 -2.33
CA ILE A 71 -14.72 -5.32 -2.19
C ILE A 71 -15.05 -4.64 -3.50
N LYS A 72 -15.91 -3.62 -3.49
CA LYS A 72 -16.32 -2.89 -4.69
C LYS A 72 -16.39 -1.39 -4.44
N PRO A 73 -15.94 -0.55 -5.39
CA PRO A 73 -16.25 0.86 -5.35
C PRO A 73 -17.76 1.03 -5.51
N GLU A 74 -18.36 1.92 -4.72
CA GLU A 74 -19.72 2.36 -4.99
C GLU A 74 -19.77 3.18 -6.28
N GLU A 75 -20.94 3.24 -6.90
CA GLU A 75 -21.15 4.05 -8.09
C GLU A 75 -20.78 5.52 -7.81
N GLY A 76 -19.97 6.09 -8.71
CA GLY A 76 -19.44 7.44 -8.55
C GLY A 76 -18.36 7.62 -7.47
N LYS A 77 -18.00 6.57 -6.73
CA LYS A 77 -16.96 6.63 -5.68
C LYS A 77 -15.66 5.98 -6.12
N THR A 78 -14.57 6.45 -5.51
CA THR A 78 -13.23 5.91 -5.70
C THR A 78 -12.82 5.14 -4.46
N LEU A 79 -12.31 3.92 -4.65
CA LEU A 79 -11.59 3.22 -3.58
C LEU A 79 -10.09 3.50 -3.73
N PHE A 80 -9.57 4.29 -2.80
CA PHE A 80 -8.14 4.56 -2.69
C PHE A 80 -7.47 3.38 -2.00
N SER A 81 -6.35 2.92 -2.53
CA SER A 81 -5.78 1.66 -2.06
C SER A 81 -4.26 1.70 -1.98
N PHE A 82 -3.73 0.97 -1.01
CA PHE A 82 -2.30 0.76 -0.87
C PHE A 82 -2.00 -0.67 -0.43
N MET A 83 -0.87 -1.18 -0.94
CA MET A 83 -0.28 -2.43 -0.50
C MET A 83 0.82 -2.13 0.51
N TYR A 84 0.84 -2.86 1.61
CA TYR A 84 1.96 -2.85 2.53
C TYR A 84 2.40 -4.26 2.88
N LYS A 85 3.65 -4.37 3.32
CA LYS A 85 4.17 -5.55 4.01
C LYS A 85 4.68 -5.16 5.38
N ILE A 86 4.55 -6.06 6.33
CA ILE A 86 5.24 -5.90 7.62
C ILE A 86 6.75 -5.96 7.34
N SER A 87 7.52 -4.99 7.85
CA SER A 87 8.94 -4.88 7.53
C SER A 87 9.76 -5.96 8.22
N ASP A 88 10.56 -6.69 7.43
CA ASP A 88 11.56 -7.63 7.95
C ASP A 88 12.79 -6.91 8.54
N TYR A 89 12.96 -5.63 8.21
CA TYR A 89 14.17 -4.85 8.47
C TYR A 89 14.20 -4.20 9.86
N PHE A 90 13.06 -4.10 10.57
CA PHE A 90 13.01 -3.30 11.79
C PHE A 90 12.01 -3.79 12.85
N PRO A 91 12.47 -4.08 14.09
CA PRO A 91 13.79 -4.58 14.47
C PRO A 91 13.73 -6.10 14.68
N LYS A 92 14.65 -6.84 14.05
CA LYS A 92 14.90 -8.29 14.20
C LYS A 92 13.78 -9.20 13.68
N LYS A 93 14.17 -10.46 13.40
CA LYS A 93 13.27 -11.57 13.04
C LYS A 93 12.07 -11.58 14.00
N ARG A 94 10.92 -11.14 13.51
CA ARG A 94 9.67 -11.18 14.28
C ARG A 94 9.17 -12.61 14.33
N SER A 95 8.62 -13.02 15.47
CA SER A 95 7.93 -14.31 15.56
C SER A 95 6.62 -14.25 14.75
N ILE A 96 6.07 -15.42 14.42
CA ILE A 96 4.79 -15.50 13.70
C ILE A 96 3.68 -14.81 14.51
N GLU A 97 3.69 -15.04 15.83
CA GLU A 97 2.74 -14.48 16.78
C GLU A 97 2.81 -12.95 16.82
N GLU A 98 4.01 -12.35 16.75
CA GLU A 98 4.16 -10.90 16.68
C GLU A 98 3.60 -10.33 15.37
N VAL A 99 3.84 -11.01 14.25
CA VAL A 99 3.32 -10.57 12.94
C VAL A 99 1.80 -10.69 12.90
N GLU A 100 1.23 -11.76 13.46
CA GLU A 100 -0.22 -11.94 13.61
C GLU A 100 -0.85 -10.91 14.54
N ASP A 101 -0.20 -10.60 15.67
CA ASP A 101 -0.65 -9.54 16.59
C ASP A 101 -0.67 -8.17 15.90
N PHE A 102 0.37 -7.82 15.13
CA PHE A 102 0.36 -6.58 14.35
C PHE A 102 -0.72 -6.57 13.28
N ALA A 103 -0.90 -7.68 12.56
CA ALA A 103 -1.99 -7.80 11.59
C ALA A 103 -3.36 -7.59 12.25
N ASN A 104 -3.57 -8.19 13.42
CA ASN A 104 -4.81 -8.03 14.20
C ASN A 104 -5.00 -6.58 14.66
N LYS A 105 -3.96 -5.92 15.16
CA LYS A 105 -4.01 -4.50 15.56
C LYS A 105 -4.39 -3.61 14.39
N ILE A 106 -3.77 -3.80 13.22
CA ILE A 106 -4.09 -3.03 12.02
C ILE A 106 -5.53 -3.29 11.56
N GLN A 107 -5.99 -4.55 11.56
CA GLN A 107 -7.37 -4.88 11.17
C GLN A 107 -8.42 -4.26 12.10
N ASN A 108 -8.07 -3.97 13.35
CA ASN A 108 -8.94 -3.36 14.34
C ASN A 108 -8.79 -1.83 14.45
N LEU A 109 -8.01 -1.18 13.59
CA LEU A 109 -8.01 0.28 13.49
C LEU A 109 -9.43 0.76 13.19
N GLU A 110 -9.82 1.90 13.79
CA GLU A 110 -11.18 2.45 13.69
C GLU A 110 -11.65 2.54 12.24
N TYR A 111 -10.76 2.92 11.33
CA TYR A 111 -11.05 3.07 9.91
C TYR A 111 -11.54 1.78 9.26
N PHE A 112 -11.08 0.60 9.71
CA PHE A 112 -11.44 -0.70 9.12
C PHE A 112 -12.52 -1.44 9.91
N ASN A 113 -12.65 -1.17 11.21
CA ASN A 113 -13.62 -1.83 12.08
C ASN A 113 -15.01 -1.16 12.01
N ASP A 114 -15.06 0.14 11.72
CA ASP A 114 -16.34 0.84 11.52
C ASP A 114 -16.97 0.47 10.16
N LYS A 115 -18.06 -0.31 10.23
CA LYS A 115 -18.82 -0.76 9.07
C LYS A 115 -19.44 0.38 8.26
N ALA A 116 -19.73 1.53 8.89
CA ALA A 116 -20.33 2.68 8.22
C ALA A 116 -19.36 3.31 7.19
N ARG A 117 -18.05 3.24 7.47
CA ARG A 117 -17.00 3.80 6.61
C ARG A 117 -16.79 3.01 5.32
N ARG A 118 -17.20 1.73 5.30
CA ARG A 118 -17.04 0.82 4.15
C ARG A 118 -15.59 0.77 3.65
N ASN A 119 -14.63 0.79 4.57
CA ASN A 119 -13.23 0.53 4.28
C ASN A 119 -12.96 -0.96 4.48
N TYR A 120 -11.87 -1.42 3.87
CA TYR A 120 -11.53 -2.83 3.81
C TYR A 120 -10.03 -3.02 3.97
N ILE A 121 -9.66 -4.08 4.66
CA ILE A 121 -8.30 -4.58 4.69
C ILE A 121 -8.34 -6.08 4.45
N CYS A 122 -7.42 -6.57 3.61
CA CYS A 122 -7.32 -8.00 3.34
C CYS A 122 -5.89 -8.46 3.16
N ASN A 123 -5.61 -9.70 3.54
CA ASN A 123 -4.38 -10.37 3.16
C ASN A 123 -4.32 -10.49 1.63
N LEU A 124 -3.18 -10.11 1.05
CA LEU A 124 -2.89 -10.17 -0.38
C LEU A 124 -3.07 -11.58 -0.93
N GLU A 125 -2.80 -12.63 -0.15
CA GLU A 125 -3.00 -14.02 -0.55
C GLU A 125 -4.44 -14.31 -0.99
N TYR A 126 -5.43 -13.70 -0.33
CA TYR A 126 -6.85 -13.88 -0.67
C TYR A 126 -7.26 -13.20 -1.98
N ILE A 127 -6.47 -12.26 -2.46
CA ILE A 127 -6.66 -11.57 -3.74
C ILE A 127 -5.52 -11.90 -4.72
N ARG A 128 -4.64 -12.84 -4.38
CA ARG A 128 -3.48 -13.20 -5.20
C ARG A 128 -3.89 -13.85 -6.50
N ASN A 129 -4.96 -14.64 -6.47
CA ASN A 129 -5.56 -15.14 -7.71
C ASN A 129 -6.09 -14.00 -8.60
N GLU A 130 -6.54 -12.89 -8.01
CA GLU A 130 -6.92 -11.68 -8.75
C GLU A 130 -5.71 -10.92 -9.32
N LEU A 131 -4.51 -11.08 -8.72
CA LEU A 131 -3.25 -10.53 -9.25
C LEU A 131 -2.65 -11.40 -10.37
N ASP A 132 -2.54 -12.70 -10.12
CA ASP A 132 -1.82 -13.63 -10.99
C ASP A 132 -2.68 -14.03 -12.21
N LYS A 133 -4.00 -14.19 -12.02
CA LYS A 133 -4.92 -14.76 -13.03
C LYS A 133 -6.00 -13.81 -13.51
N ASN A 134 -6.45 -12.85 -12.69
CA ASN A 134 -7.57 -11.97 -13.06
C ASN A 134 -7.09 -10.61 -13.59
N TRP A 135 -7.88 -10.03 -14.49
CA TRP A 135 -7.59 -8.77 -15.16
C TRP A 135 -7.97 -7.56 -14.30
N LYS A 136 -8.73 -7.75 -13.23
CA LYS A 136 -9.34 -6.66 -12.44
C LYS A 136 -8.35 -5.85 -11.61
N LEU A 137 -7.44 -6.51 -10.87
CA LEU A 137 -6.33 -5.80 -10.24
C LEU A 137 -5.31 -5.33 -11.29
N LYS A 138 -5.12 -6.07 -12.39
CA LYS A 138 -4.31 -5.59 -13.53
C LYS A 138 -4.88 -4.29 -14.15
N ASN A 139 -6.19 -4.09 -14.08
CA ASN A 139 -6.91 -2.90 -14.51
C ASN A 139 -6.97 -1.79 -13.46
N ALA A 140 -6.47 -2.05 -12.23
CA ALA A 140 -6.30 -0.98 -11.27
C ALA A 140 -5.31 0.05 -11.82
N ARG A 141 -5.50 1.31 -11.43
CA ARG A 141 -4.55 2.35 -11.77
C ARG A 141 -3.47 2.41 -10.70
N TYR A 142 -2.26 1.98 -11.04
CA TYR A 142 -1.10 1.96 -10.14
C TYR A 142 -0.28 3.25 -10.19
N PHE A 143 0.33 3.60 -9.04
CA PHE A 143 1.18 4.78 -8.86
C PHE A 143 2.42 4.43 -8.06
N PHE A 144 3.59 4.87 -8.52
CA PHE A 144 4.87 4.55 -7.88
C PHE A 144 4.99 5.16 -6.48
N ASN A 145 4.35 6.29 -6.26
CA ASN A 145 4.37 7.00 -5.00
C ASN A 145 3.04 7.74 -4.77
N GLU A 146 2.86 8.21 -3.54
CA GLU A 146 1.70 8.97 -3.09
C GLU A 146 1.52 10.28 -3.86
N ALA A 147 2.62 10.94 -4.23
CA ALA A 147 2.60 12.19 -5.00
C ALA A 147 1.94 12.02 -6.38
N GLU A 148 2.22 10.90 -7.07
CA GLU A 148 1.60 10.58 -8.36
C GLU A 148 0.11 10.26 -8.23
N LEU A 149 -0.26 9.48 -7.22
CA LEU A 149 -1.67 9.20 -6.90
C LEU A 149 -2.43 10.52 -6.69
N LEU A 150 -1.89 11.40 -5.84
CA LEU A 150 -2.46 12.69 -5.53
C LEU A 150 -2.69 13.57 -6.76
N LYS A 151 -1.66 13.69 -7.60
CA LYS A 151 -1.74 14.44 -8.86
C LYS A 151 -2.82 13.90 -9.76
N TYR A 152 -2.91 12.58 -9.90
CA TYR A 152 -3.93 11.94 -10.70
C TYR A 152 -5.34 12.19 -10.13
N CYS A 153 -5.55 11.93 -8.84
CA CYS A 153 -6.85 12.08 -8.21
C CYS A 153 -7.38 13.51 -8.34
N TYR A 154 -6.52 14.52 -8.13
CA TYR A 154 -6.91 15.91 -8.29
C TYR A 154 -7.25 16.27 -9.76
N LYS A 155 -6.39 15.89 -10.71
CA LYS A 155 -6.61 16.19 -12.14
C LYS A 155 -7.89 15.59 -12.70
N HIS A 156 -8.28 14.42 -12.19
CA HIS A 156 -9.48 13.71 -12.61
C HIS A 156 -10.71 14.02 -11.74
N GLY A 157 -10.64 15.02 -10.84
CA GLY A 157 -11.76 15.44 -10.01
C GLY A 157 -12.21 14.40 -8.98
N LEU A 158 -11.35 13.43 -8.65
CA LEU A 158 -11.65 12.37 -7.68
C LEU A 158 -11.51 12.86 -6.24
N ILE A 159 -10.69 13.89 -6.03
CA ILE A 159 -10.53 14.60 -4.75
C ILE A 159 -10.48 16.11 -5.01
N SER A 160 -10.98 16.90 -4.06
CA SER A 160 -10.71 18.33 -4.00
C SER A 160 -9.47 18.60 -3.14
N LEU A 161 -8.87 19.79 -3.28
CA LEU A 161 -7.70 20.19 -2.48
C LEU A 161 -8.03 20.27 -0.97
N GLU A 162 -9.28 20.61 -0.64
CA GLU A 162 -9.79 20.72 0.73
C GLU A 162 -9.79 19.36 1.45
N LYS A 163 -10.03 18.27 0.70
CA LYS A 163 -10.03 16.90 1.25
C LYS A 163 -8.63 16.34 1.50
N ILE A 164 -7.58 16.99 1.01
CA ILE A 164 -6.20 16.58 1.30
C ILE A 164 -5.83 17.09 2.70
N PRO A 165 -5.40 16.22 3.63
CA PRO A 165 -5.00 16.65 4.97
C PRO A 165 -3.95 17.76 4.96
N SER A 166 -4.03 18.67 5.92
CA SER A 166 -3.15 19.84 6.03
C SER A 166 -1.66 19.48 6.10
N HIS A 167 -1.31 18.44 6.85
CA HIS A 167 0.06 17.96 6.97
C HIS A 167 0.61 17.45 5.62
N ILE A 168 -0.19 16.75 4.81
CA ILE A 168 0.20 16.33 3.46
C ILE A 168 0.43 17.54 2.56
N LYS A 169 -0.47 18.53 2.61
CA LYS A 169 -0.30 19.80 1.86
C LYS A 169 0.98 20.51 2.28
N GLN A 170 1.32 20.49 3.57
CA GLN A 170 2.56 21.08 4.09
C GLN A 170 3.80 20.33 3.59
N ASN A 171 3.80 18.99 3.65
CA ASN A 171 4.90 18.16 3.12
C ASN A 171 5.16 18.44 1.62
N ILE A 172 4.09 18.61 0.83
CA ILE A 172 4.22 18.97 -0.59
C ILE A 172 4.83 20.37 -0.76
N LYS A 173 4.39 21.36 0.04
CA LYS A 173 4.95 22.72 0.01
C LYS A 173 6.44 22.71 0.35
N GLU A 174 6.87 21.94 1.35
CA GLU A 174 8.27 21.82 1.75
C GLU A 174 9.14 21.17 0.68
N LEU A 175 8.67 20.09 0.06
CA LEU A 175 9.31 19.47 -1.11
C LEU A 175 9.50 20.48 -2.26
N LEU A 176 8.52 21.36 -2.46
CA LEU A 176 8.59 22.36 -3.52
C LEU A 176 9.52 23.52 -3.17
N LYS A 177 9.63 23.90 -1.89
CA LYS A 177 10.65 24.85 -1.42
C LYS A 177 12.06 24.32 -1.71
N ILE A 178 12.34 23.04 -1.47
CA ILE A 178 13.64 22.41 -1.76
C ILE A 178 13.98 22.50 -3.26
N THR A 179 12.98 22.50 -4.14
CA THR A 179 13.16 22.61 -5.60
C THR A 179 13.06 24.05 -6.12
N ASN A 180 13.25 25.06 -5.25
CA ASN A 180 13.13 26.50 -5.54
C ASN A 180 11.78 26.91 -6.17
N ARG A 181 10.70 26.20 -5.81
CA ARG A 181 9.33 26.53 -6.21
C ARG A 181 8.55 26.96 -4.98
N GLU A 182 8.71 28.21 -4.58
CA GLU A 182 7.92 28.77 -3.48
C GLU A 182 6.42 28.73 -3.83
N ILE A 183 5.61 28.37 -2.83
CA ILE A 183 4.15 28.32 -2.91
C ILE A 183 3.59 29.24 -1.83
N LYS A 184 2.90 30.29 -2.28
CA LYS A 184 2.31 31.32 -1.42
C LYS A 184 0.92 30.94 -0.93
N ASP A 185 0.16 30.20 -1.72
CA ASP A 185 -1.22 29.83 -1.40
C ASP A 185 -1.66 28.48 -2.00
N GLU A 186 -2.90 28.10 -1.70
CA GLU A 186 -3.52 26.86 -2.19
C GLU A 186 -3.80 26.85 -3.71
N LYS A 187 -4.07 28.01 -4.32
CA LYS A 187 -4.26 28.12 -5.79
C LYS A 187 -2.95 27.84 -6.51
N GLU A 188 -1.86 28.36 -5.99
CA GLU A 188 -0.52 28.15 -6.50
C GLU A 188 -0.08 26.69 -6.32
N LEU A 189 -0.44 26.05 -5.21
CA LEU A 189 -0.27 24.60 -5.02
C LEU A 189 -1.01 23.79 -6.08
N ALA A 190 -2.30 24.07 -6.29
CA ALA A 190 -3.11 23.43 -7.33
C ALA A 190 -2.50 23.61 -8.73
N ARG A 191 -1.97 24.79 -9.03
CA ARG A 191 -1.34 25.09 -10.33
C ARG A 191 0.03 24.42 -10.49
N LYS A 192 0.98 24.70 -9.59
CA LYS A 192 2.39 24.30 -9.72
C LYS A 192 2.64 22.82 -9.48
N TYR A 193 1.88 22.19 -8.58
CA TYR A 193 2.08 20.78 -8.24
C TYR A 193 1.07 19.86 -8.94
N PHE A 194 -0.21 20.21 -8.87
CA PHE A 194 -1.28 19.38 -9.44
C PHE A 194 -1.51 19.65 -10.94
N GLY A 195 -0.92 20.70 -11.51
CA GLY A 195 -0.97 20.99 -12.94
C GLY A 195 -2.36 21.42 -13.43
N TYR A 196 -3.13 22.09 -12.57
CA TYR A 196 -4.45 22.59 -12.90
C TYR A 196 -4.36 23.98 -13.54
N ASN A 197 -4.80 24.10 -14.79
CA ASN A 197 -4.96 25.39 -15.46
C ASN A 197 -6.41 25.84 -15.29
N TRP A 198 -6.61 26.90 -14.51
CA TRP A 198 -7.92 27.53 -14.34
C TRP A 198 -8.44 28.16 -15.64
N ASP A 199 -7.55 28.52 -16.56
CA ASP A 199 -7.86 29.17 -17.85
C ASP A 199 -8.41 28.21 -18.94
N LYS A 200 -8.78 26.98 -18.58
CA LYS A 200 -9.28 25.95 -19.53
C LYS A 200 -10.73 25.50 -19.25
N LYS A 201 -11.51 26.28 -18.52
CA LYS A 201 -12.96 26.07 -18.38
C LYS A 201 -13.74 27.13 -19.13
#